data_AF-A0A5D2SVT6-F1
#
_entry.id   AF-A0A5D2SVT6-F1
#
_cell.length_a   1.000
_cell.length_b   1.000
_cell.length_c   1.000
_cell.angle_alpha   90.00
_cell.angle_beta   90.00
_cell.angle_gamma   90.00
#
_symmetry.space_group_name_H-M   'P 1'
#
loop_
_entity.id
_entity.type
_entity.pdbx_description
1 polymer ?
#
loop_
_entity_poly.entity_id
_entity_poly.type
_entity_poly.pdbx_seq_one_letter_code
_entity_poly.pdbx_strand_id
1 'polypeptide(L)'
;MALSTRILSKSRQLCGSQSILQKENTIPVRFYAKEAAAPVANKGDEILKNIFLEVKAKYETALGIFRKEKITIDPDDPAAVSQYAKVMKTVRQKADLFSESQRIQYTIQIRAQDVPDARTYLLTLKDIRIKRGLTDDLGAEAMMMNALDKVEKEIKKPLMRNDKQSMALLTAEFDKINKKLGIRKEDLPKYEEQLELKIAKAQLEELKKDAFEAMETQKKREEFKDEAMPDVKSLDIRNFL
;
A
#
# COMPACT_ATOMS: atom_id res chain seq x y z
N MET A 1 -25.61 12.48 62.50
CA MET A 1 -25.00 13.02 63.73
C MET A 1 -24.12 11.95 64.36
N ALA A 2 -22.97 12.39 64.87
CA ALA A 2 -21.84 11.59 65.32
C ALA A 2 -21.98 11.07 66.76
N LEU A 3 -20.93 10.36 67.20
CA LEU A 3 -20.50 10.06 68.59
C LEU A 3 -21.11 8.77 69.17
N SER A 4 -20.41 7.83 69.81
CA SER A 4 -19.03 7.64 70.29
C SER A 4 -18.84 6.13 70.50
N THR A 5 -17.63 5.60 70.66
CA THR A 5 -17.25 5.12 72.00
C THR A 5 -15.73 4.96 72.11
N ARG A 6 -15.17 5.70 73.06
CA ARG A 6 -13.88 5.44 73.70
C ARG A 6 -14.01 4.17 74.56
N ILE A 7 -12.90 3.51 74.88
CA ILE A 7 -12.36 3.39 76.25
C ILE A 7 -11.11 2.47 76.29
N LEU A 8 -9.97 3.10 76.59
CA LEU A 8 -8.86 2.72 77.49
C LEU A 8 -8.12 1.36 77.37
N SER A 9 -6.78 1.43 77.30
CA SER A 9 -5.89 1.44 78.49
C SER A 9 -4.43 1.70 78.06
N LYS A 10 -3.83 2.83 78.43
CA LYS A 10 -2.81 3.04 79.50
C LYS A 10 -1.62 2.05 79.52
N SER A 11 -0.45 2.52 79.05
CA SER A 11 0.78 2.46 79.84
C SER A 11 1.67 3.68 79.53
N ARG A 12 2.37 4.15 80.57
CA ARG A 12 3.05 5.45 80.72
C ARG A 12 4.46 5.42 80.11
N GLN A 13 4.89 6.54 79.52
CA GLN A 13 6.00 7.36 80.05
C GLN A 13 6.22 8.61 79.19
N LEU A 14 6.10 9.77 79.84
CA LEU A 14 6.56 11.06 79.34
C LEU A 14 7.97 11.31 79.88
N CYS A 15 8.93 11.43 78.98
CA CYS A 15 10.15 12.23 79.11
C CYS A 15 10.48 12.56 77.63
N GLY A 16 10.36 13.79 77.13
CA GLY A 16 10.89 15.01 77.71
C GLY A 16 12.17 15.36 76.94
N SER A 17 12.02 15.97 75.76
CA SER A 17 12.91 16.95 75.11
C SER A 17 12.84 16.85 73.58
N GLN A 18 12.43 17.96 72.96
CA GLN A 18 12.69 18.24 71.56
C GLN A 18 14.20 18.42 71.37
N SER A 19 14.75 17.78 70.34
CA SER A 19 15.96 18.24 69.66
C SER A 19 15.82 17.85 68.20
N ILE A 20 15.46 18.84 67.40
CA ILE A 20 15.41 18.83 65.94
C ILE A 20 16.81 18.53 65.43
N LEU A 21 17.03 17.45 64.67
CA LEU A 21 18.17 17.35 63.75
C LEU A 21 17.81 16.54 62.50
N GLN A 22 17.84 17.28 61.40
CA GLN A 22 18.10 16.89 60.00
C GLN A 22 17.24 15.80 59.34
N LYS A 23 16.35 16.31 58.49
CA LYS A 23 15.71 15.60 57.39
C LYS A 23 16.78 15.27 56.34
N GLU A 24 17.44 14.12 56.45
CA GLU A 24 18.26 13.59 55.36
C GLU A 24 17.33 13.18 54.22
N ASN A 25 17.42 13.91 53.10
CA ASN A 25 16.83 13.53 51.83
C ASN A 25 17.49 12.23 51.35
N THR A 26 16.94 11.09 51.76
CA THR A 26 17.23 9.81 51.12
C THR A 26 16.59 9.83 49.73
N ILE A 27 17.41 10.16 48.72
CA ILE A 27 17.04 10.00 47.31
C ILE A 27 16.86 8.48 47.10
N PRO A 28 15.67 7.97 46.75
CA PRO A 28 15.53 6.57 46.41
C PRO A 28 16.23 6.36 45.06
N VAL A 29 17.46 5.85 45.11
CA VAL A 29 18.16 5.35 43.93
C VAL A 29 17.32 4.17 43.42
N ARG A 30 16.66 4.34 42.28
CA ARG A 30 16.03 3.23 41.57
C ARG A 30 17.16 2.31 41.13
N PHE A 31 17.33 1.18 41.81
CA PHE A 31 18.11 0.07 41.29
C PHE A 31 17.41 -0.43 40.03
N TYR A 32 17.99 -0.19 38.86
CA TYR A 32 17.60 -0.91 37.65
C TYR A 32 17.86 -2.39 37.92
N ALA A 33 16.85 -3.24 37.66
CA ALA A 33 17.01 -4.67 37.80
C ALA A 33 18.20 -5.14 36.96
N LYS A 34 19.12 -5.89 37.60
CA LYS A 34 20.24 -6.57 36.96
C LYS A 34 19.71 -7.40 35.79
N GLU A 35 20.18 -7.12 34.57
CA GLU A 35 20.02 -7.93 33.35
C GLU A 35 18.73 -8.77 33.29
N ALA A 36 17.62 -8.13 32.90
CA ALA A 36 16.58 -8.90 32.23
C ALA A 36 17.19 -9.42 30.93
N ALA A 37 17.42 -10.73 30.84
CA ALA A 37 17.80 -11.38 29.58
C ALA A 37 16.88 -10.87 28.47
N ALA A 38 17.45 -10.47 27.33
CA ALA A 38 16.67 -9.99 26.21
C ALA A 38 15.56 -11.01 25.91
N PRO A 39 14.28 -10.59 25.81
CA PRO A 39 13.22 -11.52 25.51
C PRO A 39 13.57 -12.25 24.22
N VAL A 40 13.55 -13.59 24.27
CA VAL A 40 13.82 -14.43 23.10
C VAL A 40 12.80 -14.05 22.03
N ALA A 41 13.28 -13.58 20.88
CA ALA A 41 12.41 -13.15 19.79
C ALA A 41 11.46 -14.29 19.43
N ASN A 42 10.16 -14.04 19.49
CA ASN A 42 9.17 -15.03 19.09
C ASN A 42 9.10 -15.07 17.56
N LYS A 43 8.62 -16.18 16.98
CA LYS A 43 8.44 -16.32 15.52
C LYS A 43 7.67 -15.16 14.89
N GLY A 44 6.72 -14.57 15.63
CA GLY A 44 5.99 -13.37 15.18
C GLY A 44 6.90 -12.14 15.02
N ASP A 45 7.82 -11.92 15.96
CA ASP A 45 8.77 -10.80 15.93
C ASP A 45 9.74 -10.93 14.75
N GLU A 46 10.17 -12.16 14.44
CA GLU A 46 11.01 -12.45 13.28
C GLU A 46 10.28 -12.15 11.96
N ILE A 47 9.01 -12.55 11.83
CA ILE A 47 8.19 -12.25 10.65
C ILE A 47 8.05 -10.74 10.47
N LEU A 48 7.70 -10.00 11.53
CA LEU A 48 7.55 -8.55 11.46
C LEU A 48 8.86 -7.84 11.12
N LYS A 49 9.97 -8.29 11.71
CA LYS A 49 11.31 -7.78 11.40
C LYS A 49 11.65 -8.01 9.94
N ASN A 50 11.37 -9.18 9.39
CA ASN A 50 11.64 -9.49 7.98
C ASN A 50 10.80 -8.62 7.05
N ILE A 51 9.50 -8.44 7.34
CA ILE A 51 8.64 -7.52 6.58
C ILE A 51 9.18 -6.08 6.64
N PHE A 52 9.57 -5.61 7.82
CA PHE A 52 10.15 -4.27 7.97
C PHE A 52 11.42 -4.10 7.16
N LEU A 53 12.34 -5.08 7.21
CA LEU A 53 13.59 -5.04 6.43
C LEU A 53 13.32 -5.06 4.93
N GLU A 54 12.35 -5.85 4.46
CA GLU A 54 11.95 -5.88 3.06
C GLU A 54 11.39 -4.53 2.61
N VAL A 55 10.45 -3.97 3.38
CA VAL A 55 9.86 -2.65 3.09
C VAL A 55 10.94 -1.57 3.09
N LYS A 56 11.82 -1.56 4.09
CA LYS A 56 12.95 -0.62 4.17
C LYS A 56 13.85 -0.70 2.93
N ALA A 57 14.23 -1.90 2.49
CA ALA A 57 15.05 -2.10 1.31
C ALA A 57 14.37 -1.55 0.04
N LYS A 58 13.05 -1.70 -0.09
CA LYS A 58 12.25 -1.14 -1.20
C LYS A 58 12.27 0.39 -1.19
N TYR A 59 12.10 1.01 -0.02
CA TYR A 59 12.21 2.48 0.13
C TYR A 59 13.61 3.00 -0.17
N GLU A 60 14.65 2.37 0.37
CA GLU A 60 16.04 2.76 0.12
C GLU A 60 16.40 2.65 -1.38
N THR A 61 15.88 1.62 -2.06
CA THR A 61 16.03 1.45 -3.50
C THR A 61 15.37 2.60 -4.28
N ALA A 62 14.14 2.97 -3.91
CA ALA A 62 13.43 4.08 -4.54
C ALA A 62 14.17 5.43 -4.32
N LEU A 63 14.58 5.71 -3.08
CA LEU A 63 15.35 6.91 -2.73
C LEU A 63 16.68 6.97 -3.49
N GLY A 64 17.37 5.84 -3.63
CA GLY A 64 18.62 5.75 -4.39
C GLY A 64 18.46 6.10 -5.88
N ILE A 65 17.27 5.92 -6.45
CA ILE A 65 16.93 6.32 -7.81
C ILE A 65 16.54 7.80 -7.84
N PHE A 66 15.66 8.24 -6.94
CA PHE A 66 15.22 9.65 -6.88
C PHE A 66 16.35 10.64 -6.58
N ARG A 67 17.40 10.23 -5.88
CA ARG A 67 18.62 11.05 -5.69
C ARG A 67 19.43 11.27 -6.97
N LYS A 68 19.26 10.42 -7.98
CA LYS A 68 20.03 10.47 -9.24
C LYS A 68 19.23 11.14 -10.35
N GLU A 69 17.98 10.73 -10.50
CA GLU A 69 17.10 11.17 -11.57
C GLU A 69 16.46 12.52 -11.24
N LYS A 70 16.62 13.50 -12.14
CA LYS A 70 15.89 14.77 -12.03
C LYS A 70 14.44 14.54 -12.46
N ILE A 71 13.48 14.96 -11.63
CA ILE A 71 12.06 14.95 -11.98
C ILE A 71 11.63 16.38 -12.29
N THR A 72 11.19 16.63 -13.52
CA THR A 72 10.57 17.90 -13.90
C THR A 72 9.07 17.80 -13.65
N ILE A 73 8.53 18.68 -12.79
CA ILE A 73 7.10 18.69 -12.46
C ILE A 73 6.35 19.50 -13.53
N ASP A 74 6.03 18.84 -14.64
CA ASP A 74 5.23 19.43 -15.72
C ASP A 74 4.27 18.38 -16.32
N PRO A 75 3.00 18.32 -15.88
CA PRO A 75 2.03 17.35 -16.40
C PRO A 75 1.54 17.67 -17.82
N ASP A 76 1.78 18.89 -18.31
CA ASP A 76 1.33 19.37 -19.62
C ASP A 76 2.38 19.08 -20.71
N ASP A 77 3.64 18.84 -20.34
CA ASP A 77 4.73 18.43 -21.23
C ASP A 77 4.79 16.89 -21.37
N PRO A 78 4.53 16.32 -22.57
CA PRO A 78 4.63 14.89 -22.80
C PRO A 78 6.03 14.32 -22.53
N ALA A 79 7.10 15.10 -22.71
CA ALA A 79 8.46 14.64 -22.45
C ALA A 79 8.70 14.46 -20.94
N ALA A 80 8.29 15.42 -20.12
CA ALA A 80 8.33 15.32 -18.66
C ALA A 80 7.50 14.14 -18.14
N VAL A 81 6.27 13.94 -18.65
CA VAL A 81 5.42 12.80 -18.30
C VAL A 81 6.09 11.47 -18.65
N SER A 82 6.67 11.36 -19.86
CA SER A 82 7.36 10.15 -20.30
C SER A 82 8.60 9.85 -19.46
N GLN A 83 9.39 10.88 -19.12
CA GLN A 83 10.54 10.75 -18.25
C GLN A 83 10.12 10.27 -16.86
N TYR A 84 9.12 10.90 -16.25
CA TYR A 84 8.62 10.51 -14.94
C TYR A 84 8.08 9.07 -14.93
N ALA A 85 7.32 8.67 -15.97
CA ALA A 85 6.87 7.29 -16.14
C ALA A 85 8.04 6.29 -16.19
N LYS A 86 9.13 6.61 -16.89
CA LYS A 86 10.35 5.78 -16.95
C LYS A 86 11.04 5.68 -15.59
N VAL A 87 11.15 6.78 -14.85
CA VAL A 87 11.71 6.79 -13.49
C VAL A 87 10.88 5.90 -12.58
N MET A 88 9.56 6.08 -12.56
CA MET A 88 8.64 5.27 -11.74
C MET A 88 8.63 3.79 -12.13
N LYS A 89 8.74 3.47 -13.42
CA LYS A 89 8.94 2.10 -13.91
C LYS A 89 10.24 1.50 -13.40
N THR A 90 11.33 2.26 -13.43
CA THR A 90 12.64 1.83 -12.93
C THR A 90 12.59 1.58 -11.42
N VAL A 91 11.96 2.48 -10.66
CA VAL A 91 11.74 2.31 -9.21
C VAL A 91 10.99 1.03 -8.94
N ARG A 92 9.85 0.82 -9.61
CA ARG A 92 9.03 -0.38 -9.45
C ARG A 92 9.82 -1.66 -9.75
N GLN A 93 10.52 -1.71 -10.87
CA GLN A 93 11.30 -2.90 -11.26
C GLN A 93 12.45 -3.18 -10.29
N LYS A 94 13.21 -2.15 -9.89
CA LYS A 94 14.35 -2.33 -8.97
C LYS A 94 13.93 -2.63 -7.54
N ALA A 95 12.78 -2.12 -7.11
CA ALA A 95 12.21 -2.40 -5.80
C ALA A 95 11.36 -3.68 -5.77
N ASP A 96 11.38 -4.50 -6.83
CA ASP A 96 10.60 -5.74 -6.95
C ASP A 96 9.11 -5.53 -6.62
N LEU A 97 8.54 -4.46 -7.16
CA LEU A 97 7.14 -4.10 -7.03
C LEU A 97 6.39 -4.57 -8.28
N PHE A 98 5.21 -5.15 -8.07
CA PHE A 98 4.37 -5.60 -9.18
C PHE A 98 3.92 -4.44 -10.06
N SER A 99 3.87 -4.68 -11.36
CA SER A 99 3.09 -3.86 -12.29
C SER A 99 1.59 -4.07 -12.10
N GLU A 100 0.77 -3.20 -12.66
CA GLU A 100 -0.69 -3.33 -12.51
C GLU A 100 -1.22 -4.64 -13.12
N SER A 101 -0.67 -5.09 -14.26
CA SER A 101 -1.01 -6.38 -14.86
C SER A 101 -0.61 -7.55 -13.95
N GLN A 102 0.60 -7.51 -13.36
CA GLN A 102 1.06 -8.49 -12.38
C GLN A 102 0.20 -8.49 -11.11
N ARG A 103 -0.20 -7.33 -10.59
CA ARG A 103 -1.09 -7.23 -9.41
C ARG A 103 -2.46 -7.85 -9.69
N ILE A 104 -3.01 -7.62 -10.89
CA ILE A 104 -4.28 -8.25 -11.32
C ILE A 104 -4.11 -9.77 -11.36
N GLN A 105 -3.06 -10.25 -12.05
CA GLN A 105 -2.76 -11.68 -12.17
C GLN A 105 -2.59 -12.35 -10.81
N TYR A 106 -1.80 -11.77 -9.91
CA TYR A 106 -1.56 -12.26 -8.56
C TYR A 106 -2.86 -12.35 -7.74
N THR A 107 -3.73 -11.32 -7.84
CA THR A 107 -5.03 -11.32 -7.16
C THR A 107 -5.94 -12.43 -7.66
N ILE A 108 -5.98 -12.64 -8.98
CA ILE A 108 -6.75 -13.72 -9.60
C ILE A 108 -6.23 -15.09 -9.14
N GLN A 109 -4.92 -15.28 -9.16
CA GLN A 109 -4.28 -16.53 -8.76
C GLN A 109 -4.65 -16.92 -7.32
N ILE A 110 -4.50 -15.99 -6.37
CA ILE A 110 -4.82 -16.28 -4.96
C ILE A 110 -6.30 -16.55 -4.77
N ARG A 111 -7.17 -15.70 -5.31
CA ARG A 111 -8.62 -15.81 -5.05
C ARG A 111 -9.26 -17.00 -5.75
N ALA A 112 -8.65 -17.48 -6.82
CA ALA A 112 -9.18 -18.56 -7.62
C ALA A 112 -8.32 -19.83 -7.56
N GLN A 113 -7.40 -19.94 -6.59
CA GLN A 113 -6.47 -21.07 -6.49
C GLN A 113 -7.22 -22.40 -6.34
N ASP A 114 -8.17 -22.46 -5.41
CA ASP A 114 -8.88 -23.69 -5.05
C ASP A 114 -10.22 -23.86 -5.79
N VAL A 115 -10.50 -23.00 -6.78
CA VAL A 115 -11.76 -23.04 -7.54
C VAL A 115 -11.65 -24.11 -8.64
N PRO A 116 -12.43 -25.21 -8.59
CA PRO A 116 -12.20 -26.35 -9.47
C PRO A 116 -12.96 -26.26 -10.80
N ASP A 117 -14.11 -25.58 -10.84
CA ASP A 117 -14.96 -25.45 -12.02
C ASP A 117 -14.85 -24.06 -12.68
N ALA A 118 -15.16 -23.99 -13.97
CA ALA A 118 -15.04 -22.78 -14.77
C ALA A 118 -16.10 -21.72 -14.42
N ARG A 119 -17.30 -22.14 -14.00
CA ARG A 119 -18.40 -21.22 -13.68
C ARG A 119 -18.08 -20.40 -12.44
N THR A 120 -17.72 -21.07 -11.35
CA THR A 120 -17.29 -20.43 -10.11
C THR A 120 -16.06 -19.56 -10.35
N TYR A 121 -15.16 -19.97 -11.25
CA TYR A 121 -13.99 -19.16 -11.63
C TYR A 121 -14.40 -17.84 -12.29
N LEU A 122 -15.30 -17.87 -13.29
CA LEU A 122 -15.78 -16.65 -13.96
C LEU A 122 -16.55 -15.73 -12.99
N LEU A 123 -17.35 -16.29 -12.08
CA LEU A 123 -18.02 -15.52 -11.03
C LEU A 123 -17.02 -14.88 -10.08
N THR A 124 -15.94 -15.57 -9.74
CA THR A 124 -14.85 -15.01 -8.93
C THR A 124 -14.15 -13.86 -9.64
N LEU A 125 -13.91 -13.95 -10.95
CA LEU A 125 -13.36 -12.85 -11.75
C LEU A 125 -14.29 -11.63 -11.76
N LYS A 126 -15.60 -11.86 -11.92
CA LYS A 126 -16.62 -10.81 -11.83
C LYS A 126 -16.59 -10.10 -10.48
N ASP A 127 -16.52 -10.85 -9.38
CA ASP A 127 -16.42 -10.29 -8.03
C ASP A 127 -15.14 -9.47 -7.84
N ILE A 128 -14.01 -9.92 -8.41
CA ILE A 128 -12.75 -9.16 -8.39
C ILE A 128 -12.92 -7.84 -9.14
N ARG A 129 -13.53 -7.86 -10.34
CA ARG A 129 -13.78 -6.66 -11.14
C ARG A 129 -14.65 -5.66 -10.39
N ILE A 130 -15.79 -6.09 -9.86
CA ILE A 130 -16.74 -5.24 -9.12
C ILE A 130 -16.07 -4.63 -7.88
N LYS A 131 -15.34 -5.43 -7.09
CA LYS A 131 -14.62 -4.93 -5.90
C LYS A 131 -13.51 -3.93 -6.23
N ARG A 132 -13.01 -3.94 -7.47
CA ARG A 132 -12.04 -2.95 -7.98
C ARG A 132 -12.70 -1.72 -8.62
N GLY A 133 -14.04 -1.65 -8.64
CA GLY A 133 -14.78 -0.54 -9.24
C GLY A 133 -14.68 -0.47 -10.76
N LEU A 134 -14.30 -1.57 -11.42
CA LEU A 134 -14.17 -1.63 -12.88
C LEU A 134 -15.53 -1.95 -13.51
N THR A 135 -15.95 -1.19 -14.51
CA THR A 135 -17.17 -1.44 -15.29
C THR A 135 -16.94 -2.48 -16.39
N ASP A 136 -18.01 -3.13 -16.86
CA ASP A 136 -17.97 -4.07 -18.00
C ASP A 136 -18.72 -3.42 -19.17
N ASP A 137 -18.17 -2.33 -19.68
CA ASP A 137 -18.83 -1.50 -20.69
C ASP A 137 -18.99 -2.24 -22.02
N LEU A 138 -18.17 -3.27 -22.25
CA LEU A 138 -18.21 -4.12 -23.44
C LEU A 138 -19.19 -5.30 -23.30
N GLY A 139 -19.76 -5.53 -22.11
CA GLY A 139 -20.60 -6.69 -21.81
C GLY A 139 -19.87 -8.03 -21.99
N ALA A 140 -18.54 -8.03 -21.81
CA ALA A 140 -17.70 -9.19 -22.03
C ALA A 140 -18.06 -10.33 -21.08
N GLU A 141 -18.40 -10.05 -19.82
CA GLU A 141 -18.74 -11.08 -18.84
C GLU A 141 -20.00 -11.85 -19.23
N ALA A 142 -21.03 -11.15 -19.70
CA ALA A 142 -22.25 -11.79 -20.17
C ALA A 142 -21.96 -12.68 -21.39
N MET A 143 -21.12 -12.23 -22.32
CA MET A 143 -20.70 -13.06 -23.46
C MET A 143 -19.90 -14.29 -23.02
N MET A 144 -19.00 -14.15 -22.04
CA MET A 144 -18.21 -15.25 -21.50
C MET A 144 -19.08 -16.29 -20.77
N MET A 145 -20.04 -15.85 -19.97
CA MET A 145 -20.98 -16.75 -19.29
C MET A 145 -21.87 -17.48 -20.29
N ASN A 146 -22.37 -16.79 -21.32
CA ASN A 146 -23.14 -17.42 -22.39
C ASN A 146 -22.32 -18.45 -23.20
N ALA A 147 -21.02 -18.19 -23.41
CA ALA A 147 -20.12 -19.17 -24.03
C ALA A 147 -19.92 -20.39 -23.13
N LEU A 148 -19.74 -20.19 -21.82
CA LEU A 148 -19.68 -21.29 -20.86
C LEU A 148 -20.96 -22.12 -20.85
N ASP A 149 -22.14 -21.48 -20.85
CA ASP A 149 -23.43 -22.17 -20.92
C ASP A 149 -23.54 -23.08 -22.15
N LYS A 150 -23.01 -22.64 -23.31
CA LYS A 150 -22.99 -23.44 -24.54
C LYS A 150 -22.11 -24.67 -24.37
N VAL A 151 -20.89 -24.49 -23.86
CA VAL A 151 -19.95 -25.60 -23.66
C VAL A 151 -20.50 -26.61 -22.65
N GLU A 152 -21.05 -26.14 -21.52
CA GLU A 152 -21.64 -27.02 -20.50
C GLU A 152 -22.84 -27.81 -21.03
N LYS A 153 -23.66 -27.23 -21.92
CA LYS A 153 -24.75 -27.94 -22.61
C LYS A 153 -24.23 -29.01 -23.57
N GLU A 154 -23.12 -28.75 -24.27
CA GLU A 154 -22.51 -29.70 -25.20
C GLU A 154 -21.90 -30.89 -24.46
N ILE A 155 -21.16 -30.65 -23.37
CA ILE A 155 -20.54 -31.71 -22.57
C ILE A 155 -21.50 -32.35 -21.55
N LYS A 156 -22.70 -31.78 -21.37
CA LYS A 156 -23.78 -32.24 -20.46
C LYS A 156 -23.36 -32.35 -18.99
N LYS A 157 -22.34 -31.59 -18.57
CA LYS A 157 -21.81 -31.55 -17.20
C LYS A 157 -21.17 -30.18 -16.93
N PRO A 158 -20.97 -29.80 -15.65
CA PRO A 158 -20.18 -28.62 -15.32
C PRO A 158 -18.75 -28.74 -15.87
N LEU A 159 -18.22 -27.62 -16.39
CA LEU A 159 -16.87 -27.60 -16.94
C LEU A 159 -15.82 -27.49 -15.84
N MET A 160 -15.00 -28.52 -15.69
CA MET A 160 -13.88 -28.52 -14.74
C MET A 160 -12.64 -27.87 -15.35
N ARG A 161 -11.90 -27.06 -14.58
CA ARG A 161 -10.70 -26.34 -15.05
C ARG A 161 -9.52 -27.26 -15.38
N ASN A 162 -9.50 -28.48 -14.84
CA ASN A 162 -8.50 -29.51 -15.16
C ASN A 162 -8.84 -30.33 -16.42
N ASP A 163 -10.05 -30.19 -16.97
CA ASP A 163 -10.46 -30.84 -18.22
C ASP A 163 -9.90 -30.08 -19.42
N LYS A 164 -8.70 -30.46 -19.85
CA LYS A 164 -7.97 -29.81 -20.95
C LYS A 164 -8.76 -29.80 -22.26
N GLN A 165 -9.52 -30.85 -22.56
CA GLN A 165 -10.26 -30.97 -23.82
C GLN A 165 -11.45 -30.01 -23.84
N SER A 166 -12.28 -30.06 -22.80
CA SER A 166 -13.46 -29.20 -22.71
C SER A 166 -13.07 -27.73 -22.50
N MET A 167 -11.97 -27.44 -21.80
CA MET A 167 -11.43 -26.07 -21.68
C MET A 167 -10.94 -25.51 -23.02
N ALA A 168 -10.47 -26.34 -23.95
CA ALA A 168 -10.10 -25.89 -25.28
C ALA A 168 -11.32 -25.39 -26.08
N LEU A 169 -12.49 -26.03 -25.91
CA LEU A 169 -13.76 -25.57 -26.50
C LEU A 169 -14.13 -24.18 -25.95
N LEU A 170 -14.06 -24.00 -24.63
CA LEU A 170 -14.32 -22.69 -24.01
C LEU A 170 -13.34 -21.61 -24.50
N THR A 171 -12.05 -21.95 -24.58
CA THR A 171 -11.02 -21.02 -25.06
C THR A 171 -11.29 -20.58 -26.50
N ALA A 172 -11.72 -21.51 -27.37
CA ALA A 172 -12.09 -21.19 -28.74
C ALA A 172 -13.32 -20.27 -28.85
N GLU A 173 -14.31 -20.43 -27.97
CA GLU A 173 -15.44 -19.49 -27.89
C GLU A 173 -14.99 -18.11 -27.38
N PHE A 174 -14.09 -18.06 -26.40
CA PHE A 174 -13.52 -16.80 -25.91
C PHE A 174 -12.69 -16.09 -26.99
N ASP A 175 -11.96 -16.80 -27.82
CA ASP A 175 -11.22 -16.20 -28.93
C ASP A 175 -12.15 -15.54 -29.97
N LYS A 176 -13.32 -16.12 -30.23
CA LYS A 176 -14.35 -15.51 -31.08
C LYS A 176 -14.90 -14.22 -30.43
N ILE A 177 -15.16 -14.25 -29.13
CA ILE A 177 -15.62 -13.09 -28.36
C ILE A 177 -14.56 -11.98 -28.39
N ASN A 178 -13.30 -12.32 -28.10
CA ASN A 178 -12.18 -11.38 -28.11
C ASN A 178 -12.04 -10.70 -29.47
N LYS A 179 -12.11 -11.47 -30.57
CA LYS A 179 -12.10 -10.91 -31.93
C LYS A 179 -13.27 -9.95 -32.17
N LYS A 180 -14.48 -10.29 -31.72
CA LYS A 180 -15.66 -9.43 -31.84
C LYS A 180 -15.51 -8.12 -31.06
N LEU A 181 -14.90 -8.19 -29.88
CA LEU A 181 -14.66 -7.04 -29.01
C LEU A 181 -13.41 -6.23 -29.40
N GLY A 182 -12.65 -6.67 -30.40
CA GLY A 182 -11.38 -6.05 -30.78
C GLY A 182 -10.28 -6.22 -29.72
N ILE A 183 -10.42 -7.19 -28.81
CA ILE A 183 -9.45 -7.49 -27.76
C ILE A 183 -8.39 -8.43 -28.32
N ARG A 184 -7.13 -8.01 -28.23
CA ARG A 184 -5.97 -8.80 -28.65
C ARG A 184 -4.99 -8.91 -27.50
N LYS A 185 -4.54 -10.12 -27.22
CA LYS A 185 -3.61 -10.38 -26.10
C LYS A 185 -2.26 -9.69 -26.34
N GLU A 186 -1.89 -9.53 -27.60
CA GLU A 186 -0.67 -8.90 -28.08
C GLU A 186 -0.63 -7.39 -27.77
N ASP A 187 -1.79 -6.76 -27.60
CA ASP A 187 -1.89 -5.34 -27.25
C ASP A 187 -1.71 -5.08 -25.75
N LEU A 188 -1.63 -6.12 -24.90
CA LEU A 188 -1.51 -5.97 -23.44
C LEU A 188 -0.31 -5.11 -23.02
N PRO A 189 0.92 -5.28 -23.56
CA PRO A 189 2.06 -4.42 -23.22
C PRO A 189 1.80 -2.95 -23.57
N LYS A 190 1.12 -2.70 -24.70
CA LYS A 190 0.75 -1.34 -25.13
C LYS A 190 -0.25 -0.70 -24.16
N TYR A 191 -1.25 -1.44 -23.69
CA TYR A 191 -2.18 -0.92 -22.69
C TYR A 191 -1.49 -0.65 -21.36
N GLU A 192 -0.53 -1.48 -20.96
CA GLU A 192 0.26 -1.27 -19.75
C GLU A 192 1.11 0.00 -19.86
N GLU A 193 1.79 0.24 -20.98
CA GLU A 193 2.54 1.49 -21.21
C GLU A 193 1.64 2.73 -21.21
N GLN A 194 0.46 2.65 -21.85
CA GLN A 194 -0.51 3.75 -21.82
C GLN A 194 -1.03 4.03 -20.42
N LEU A 195 -1.25 2.99 -19.61
CA LEU A 195 -1.65 3.13 -18.22
C LEU A 195 -0.54 3.76 -17.38
N GLU A 196 0.72 3.33 -17.57
CA GLU A 196 1.90 3.93 -16.91
C GLU A 196 1.98 5.44 -17.18
N LEU A 197 1.76 5.87 -18.42
CA LEU A 197 1.75 7.30 -18.79
C LEU A 197 0.59 8.08 -18.15
N LYS A 198 -0.61 7.49 -18.09
CA LYS A 198 -1.77 8.13 -17.44
C LYS A 198 -1.55 8.31 -15.95
N ILE A 199 -1.02 7.27 -15.29
CA ILE A 199 -0.67 7.33 -13.85
C ILE A 199 0.41 8.38 -13.62
N ALA A 200 1.46 8.38 -14.45
CA ALA A 200 2.53 9.37 -14.38
C ALA A 200 2.01 10.80 -14.48
N LYS A 201 1.13 11.07 -15.46
CA LYS A 201 0.52 12.39 -15.62
C LYS A 201 -0.29 12.79 -14.38
N ALA A 202 -1.18 11.92 -13.90
CA ALA A 202 -2.01 12.20 -12.73
C ALA A 202 -1.18 12.46 -11.47
N GLN A 203 -0.10 11.70 -11.27
CA GLN A 203 0.83 11.93 -10.17
C GLN A 203 1.59 13.26 -10.30
N LEU A 204 1.98 13.66 -11.51
CA LEU A 204 2.59 14.97 -11.75
C LEU A 204 1.60 16.13 -11.53
N GLU A 205 0.32 15.94 -11.86
CA GLU A 205 -0.74 16.91 -11.54
C GLU A 205 -0.91 17.08 -10.03
N GLU A 206 -0.92 15.99 -9.28
CA GLU A 206 -0.98 16.00 -7.81
C GLU A 206 0.27 16.66 -7.22
N LEU A 207 1.47 16.29 -7.67
CA LEU A 207 2.72 16.91 -7.22
C LEU A 207 2.78 18.42 -7.53
N LYS A 208 2.29 18.83 -8.71
CA LYS A 208 2.20 20.25 -9.09
C LYS A 208 1.27 20.99 -8.13
N LYS A 209 0.10 20.41 -7.84
CA LYS A 209 -0.87 20.98 -6.89
C LYS A 209 -0.27 21.12 -5.50
N ASP A 210 0.31 20.06 -4.95
CA ASP A 210 0.91 20.06 -3.61
C ASP A 210 2.06 21.06 -3.51
N ALA A 211 2.91 21.15 -4.53
CA ALA A 211 3.99 22.14 -4.60
C ALA A 211 3.44 23.57 -4.63
N PHE A 212 2.42 23.85 -5.43
CA PHE A 212 1.77 25.17 -5.46
C PHE A 212 1.14 25.53 -4.11
N GLU A 213 0.43 24.61 -3.47
CA GLU A 213 -0.17 24.85 -2.15
C GLU A 213 0.89 25.14 -1.08
N ALA A 214 2.01 24.41 -1.09
CA ALA A 214 3.13 24.64 -0.18
C ALA A 214 3.80 26.00 -0.42
N MET A 215 4.06 26.37 -1.67
CA MET A 215 4.68 27.65 -2.03
C MET A 215 3.78 28.85 -1.69
N GLU A 216 2.48 28.76 -1.98
CA GLU A 216 1.51 29.80 -1.60
C GLU A 216 1.40 29.98 -0.09
N THR A 217 1.49 28.88 0.67
CA THR A 217 1.53 28.94 2.13
C THR A 217 2.80 29.61 2.63
N GLN A 218 3.95 29.35 1.99
CA GLN A 218 5.22 29.98 2.34
C GLN A 218 5.22 31.48 2.04
N LYS A 219 4.71 31.88 0.88
CA LYS A 219 4.62 33.29 0.44
C LYS A 219 3.80 34.18 1.38
N LYS A 220 2.85 33.61 2.13
CA LYS A 220 2.05 34.35 3.12
C LYS A 220 2.83 34.74 4.37
N ARG A 221 4.00 34.16 4.62
CA ARG A 221 4.83 34.48 5.79
C ARG A 221 5.55 35.81 5.57
N GLU A 222 5.55 36.67 6.58
CA GLU A 222 6.18 38.01 6.53
C GLU A 222 7.64 37.98 6.03
N GLU A 223 8.39 36.94 6.41
CA GLU A 223 9.79 36.73 6.06
C GLU A 223 10.04 36.57 4.55
N PHE A 224 9.03 36.19 3.77
CA PHE A 224 9.16 35.81 2.34
C PHE A 224 8.28 36.66 1.41
N LYS A 225 7.69 37.76 1.90
CA LYS A 225 6.75 38.58 1.12
C LYS A 225 7.38 39.27 -0.10
N ASP A 226 8.66 39.61 0.01
CA ASP A 226 9.40 40.30 -1.06
C ASP A 226 10.14 39.33 -1.99
N GLU A 227 10.10 38.03 -1.72
CA GLU A 227 10.73 37.01 -2.55
C GLU A 227 9.84 36.57 -3.71
N ALA A 228 10.42 36.44 -4.89
CA ALA A 228 9.73 35.88 -6.05
C ALA A 228 9.50 34.38 -5.86
N MET A 229 8.26 33.94 -6.05
CA MET A 229 7.93 32.51 -5.96
C MET A 229 8.64 31.74 -7.09
N PRO A 230 9.36 30.65 -6.78
CA PRO A 230 10.01 29.85 -7.80
C PRO A 230 8.99 29.12 -8.68
N ASP A 231 9.38 28.81 -9.92
CA ASP A 231 8.58 27.95 -10.80
C ASP A 231 8.62 26.50 -10.28
N VAL A 232 7.47 25.83 -10.24
CA VAL A 232 7.35 24.41 -9.88
C VAL A 232 8.25 23.52 -10.74
N LYS A 233 8.46 23.88 -12.01
CA LYS A 233 9.36 23.15 -12.93
C LYS A 233 10.83 23.24 -12.52
N SER A 234 11.21 24.24 -11.73
CA SER A 234 12.57 24.44 -11.25
C SER A 234 12.89 23.65 -9.98
N LEU A 235 11.86 23.13 -9.30
CA LEU A 235 12.03 22.32 -8.10
C LEU A 235 12.76 21.03 -8.42
N ASP A 236 13.73 20.68 -7.59
CA ASP A 236 14.52 19.46 -7.74
C ASP A 236 14.50 18.69 -6.43
N ILE A 237 13.80 17.56 -6.42
CA ILE A 237 13.65 16.70 -5.23
C ILE A 237 15.00 16.24 -4.68
N ARG A 238 16.04 16.20 -5.51
CA ARG A 238 17.40 15.79 -5.11
C ARG A 238 18.02 16.74 -4.10
N ASN A 239 17.57 17.99 -4.02
CA ASN A 239 18.03 18.95 -3.02
C ASN A 239 17.45 18.68 -1.61
N PHE A 240 16.47 17.76 -1.49
CA PHE A 240 15.72 17.48 -0.26
C PHE A 240 15.88 16.03 0.25
N LEU A 241 16.57 15.16 -0.50
CA LEU A 241 16.74 13.72 -0.21
C LEU A 241 18.18 13.35 0.16
#